data_AF-A0A8B6DCA5-F1
#
_entry.id   AF-A0A8B6DCA5-F1
#
_cell.length_a   1.000
_cell.length_b   1.000
_cell.length_c   1.000
_cell.angle_alpha   90.00
_cell.angle_beta   90.00
_cell.angle_gamma   90.00
#
_symmetry.space_group_name_H-M   'P 1'
#
loop_
_entity.id
_entity.type
_entity.pdbx_description
1 polymer ?
#
loop_
_entity_poly.entity_id
_entity_poly.type
_entity_poly.pdbx_seq_one_letter_code
_entity_poly.pdbx_strand_id
1 'polypeptide(L)'
;MATQSQVLFEKDSVFIHVNVNSHHSDKDAHIPGKVFIIQKPEGTFIEWKAEEILQVDGQNEQEWAVIGSSLSVGYKPDTGSGSDVPTKEEARRKYNISFDILDLKSFKRNAPNHGWAYVIFILKDGTTYPALHFHSGGSKAMLQFLGKTLHIQ
;
A
#
# COMPACT_ATOMS: atom_id res chain seq x y z
N MET A 1 12.23 22.93 14.41
CA MET A 1 11.14 21.99 14.72
C MET A 1 11.16 20.94 13.62
N ALA A 2 11.45 19.68 13.95
CA ALA A 2 11.40 18.61 12.96
C ALA A 2 9.93 18.42 12.56
N THR A 3 9.57 18.72 11.33
CA THR A 3 8.23 18.46 10.82
C THR A 3 8.03 16.95 10.81
N GLN A 4 7.12 16.44 11.65
CA GLN A 4 6.78 15.02 11.68
C GLN A 4 5.89 14.69 10.48
N SER A 5 6.01 13.49 9.92
CA SER A 5 5.13 13.02 8.85
C SER A 5 3.68 12.97 9.34
N GLN A 6 2.74 13.52 8.58
CA GLN A 6 1.32 13.58 8.92
C GLN A 6 0.47 12.89 7.86
N VAL A 7 -0.41 11.98 8.27
CA VAL A 7 -1.40 11.37 7.37
C VAL A 7 -2.51 12.39 7.08
N LEU A 8 -2.65 12.77 5.81
CA LEU A 8 -3.66 13.71 5.32
C LEU A 8 -4.94 13.00 4.85
N PHE A 9 -4.79 11.78 4.36
CA PHE A 9 -5.88 10.93 3.91
C PHE A 9 -5.50 9.46 4.12
N GLU A 10 -6.44 8.67 4.63
CA GLU A 10 -6.33 7.21 4.70
C GLU A 10 -7.60 6.62 4.10
N LYS A 11 -7.45 5.57 3.30
CA LYS A 11 -8.58 4.74 2.89
C LYS A 11 -8.25 3.25 2.94
N ASP A 12 -9.07 2.55 3.72
CA ASP A 12 -9.12 1.10 3.83
C ASP A 12 -9.82 0.45 2.63
N SER A 13 -9.74 -0.89 2.55
CA SER A 13 -10.45 -1.68 1.55
C SER A 13 -10.08 -1.29 0.11
N VAL A 14 -8.78 -1.05 -0.14
CA VAL A 14 -8.22 -0.77 -1.47
C VAL A 14 -7.40 -1.95 -1.94
N PHE A 15 -7.75 -2.54 -3.08
CA PHE A 15 -7.21 -3.81 -3.52
C PHE A 15 -6.33 -3.66 -4.76
N ILE A 16 -5.27 -4.47 -4.83
CA ILE A 16 -4.53 -4.72 -6.08
C ILE A 16 -4.92 -6.11 -6.59
N HIS A 17 -5.28 -6.18 -7.87
CA HIS A 17 -5.57 -7.45 -8.52
C HIS A 17 -4.28 -7.99 -9.13
N VAL A 18 -3.91 -9.21 -8.75
CA VAL A 18 -2.71 -9.89 -9.25
C VAL A 18 -3.12 -11.14 -10.01
N ASN A 19 -2.48 -11.38 -11.15
CA ASN A 19 -2.75 -12.57 -11.94
C ASN A 19 -1.94 -13.74 -11.36
N VAL A 20 -2.58 -14.60 -10.58
CA VAL A 20 -1.94 -15.81 -10.05
C VAL A 20 -2.02 -16.88 -11.13
N ASN A 21 -0.89 -17.30 -11.69
CA ASN A 21 -0.86 -18.37 -12.68
C ASN A 21 -1.25 -19.70 -11.98
N SER A 22 -2.44 -20.20 -12.33
CA SER A 22 -3.06 -21.50 -12.01
C SER A 22 -2.36 -22.45 -11.01
N HIS A 23 -2.82 -22.45 -9.75
CA HIS A 23 -3.20 -23.67 -8.99
C HIS A 23 -3.73 -23.38 -7.57
N HIS A 24 -3.71 -22.12 -7.12
CA HIS A 24 -4.20 -21.71 -5.80
C HIS A 24 -5.46 -20.86 -5.94
N SER A 25 -6.42 -21.11 -5.04
CA SER A 25 -7.79 -20.59 -5.02
C SER A 25 -7.88 -19.07 -5.27
N ASP A 26 -9.02 -18.61 -5.83
CA ASP A 26 -9.38 -17.19 -6.09
C ASP A 26 -9.10 -16.19 -4.96
N LYS A 27 -8.89 -16.68 -3.74
CA LYS A 27 -8.56 -15.88 -2.56
C LYS A 27 -7.20 -15.15 -2.64
N ASP A 28 -6.29 -15.56 -3.53
CA ASP A 28 -4.99 -14.88 -3.70
C ASP A 28 -4.94 -13.90 -4.89
N ALA A 29 -6.03 -13.81 -5.68
CA ALA A 29 -6.09 -12.90 -6.82
C ALA A 29 -6.22 -11.42 -6.42
N HIS A 30 -6.57 -11.14 -5.17
CA HIS A 30 -6.76 -9.79 -4.65
C HIS A 30 -5.90 -9.58 -3.40
N ILE A 31 -5.03 -8.58 -3.44
CA ILE A 31 -4.23 -8.17 -2.29
C ILE A 31 -4.97 -7.03 -1.59
N PRO A 32 -5.53 -7.23 -0.38
CA PRO A 32 -6.12 -6.15 0.40
C PRO A 32 -5.03 -5.21 0.90
N GLY A 33 -5.32 -3.92 0.90
CA GLY A 33 -4.41 -2.91 1.41
C GLY A 33 -5.10 -1.60 1.71
N LYS A 34 -4.27 -0.64 2.12
CA LYS A 34 -4.68 0.72 2.42
C LYS A 34 -3.89 1.70 1.58
N VAL A 35 -4.56 2.76 1.16
CA VAL A 35 -3.93 3.91 0.53
C VAL A 35 -3.84 5.06 1.52
N PHE A 36 -2.72 5.76 1.48
CA PHE A 36 -2.40 6.91 2.32
C PHE A 36 -1.97 8.07 1.44
N ILE A 37 -2.34 9.28 1.85
CA ILE A 37 -1.69 10.50 1.40
C ILE A 37 -1.00 11.09 2.64
N ILE A 38 0.32 11.23 2.58
CA ILE A 38 1.14 11.59 3.73
C ILE A 38 1.91 12.85 3.41
N GLN A 39 1.77 13.87 4.25
CA GLN A 39 2.65 15.04 4.24
C GLN A 39 3.93 14.66 4.97
N LYS A 40 5.03 14.55 4.22
CA LYS A 40 6.39 14.40 4.74
C LYS A 40 7.11 15.76 4.67
N PRO A 41 8.28 15.94 5.32
CA PRO A 41 9.09 17.16 5.20
C PRO A 41 9.56 17.43 3.77
N GLU A 42 9.79 16.34 3.04
CA GLU A 42 10.27 16.29 1.66
C GLU A 42 9.18 16.57 0.61
N GLY A 43 7.91 16.37 0.96
CA GLY A 43 6.80 16.52 0.01
C GLY A 43 5.52 15.80 0.42
N THR A 44 4.55 15.74 -0.47
CA THR A 44 3.29 14.99 -0.25
C THR A 44 3.35 13.69 -1.03
N PHE A 45 3.24 12.56 -0.32
CA PHE A 45 3.41 11.24 -0.90
C PHE A 45 2.09 10.50 -0.98
N ILE A 46 1.90 9.74 -2.05
CA ILE A 46 0.84 8.75 -2.17
C ILE A 46 1.47 7.39 -1.93
N GLU A 47 0.97 6.68 -0.92
CA GLU A 47 1.44 5.35 -0.58
C GLU A 47 0.30 4.34 -0.59
N TRP A 48 0.53 3.16 -1.15
CA TRP A 48 -0.34 2.00 -0.94
C TRP A 48 0.49 0.88 -0.35
N LYS A 49 -0.03 0.27 0.71
CA LYS A 49 0.60 -0.86 1.40
C LYS A 49 -0.42 -1.98 1.58
N ALA A 50 0.02 -3.22 1.38
CA ALA A 50 -0.78 -4.39 1.69
C ALA A 50 -1.11 -4.43 3.19
N GLU A 51 -2.31 -4.91 3.54
CA GLU A 51 -2.79 -4.95 4.92
C GLU A 51 -1.90 -5.81 5.81
N GLU A 52 -1.38 -6.93 5.29
CA GLU A 52 -0.44 -7.77 6.04
C GLU A 52 0.87 -7.06 6.37
N ILE A 53 1.37 -6.21 5.47
CA ILE A 53 2.61 -5.45 5.68
C ILE A 53 2.37 -4.44 6.79
N LEU A 54 1.19 -3.82 6.82
CA LEU A 54 0.81 -2.90 7.90
C LEU A 54 0.67 -3.60 9.26
N GLN A 55 0.18 -4.84 9.29
CA GLN A 55 0.10 -5.63 10.51
C GLN A 55 1.50 -5.99 11.04
N VAL A 56 2.40 -6.41 10.15
CA VAL A 56 3.77 -6.77 10.53
C VAL A 56 4.59 -5.54 10.91
N ASP A 57 4.48 -4.42 10.20
CA ASP A 57 5.18 -3.17 10.56
C ASP A 57 4.75 -2.72 11.96
N GLY A 58 3.45 -2.76 12.27
CA GLY A 58 2.94 -2.46 13.61
C GLY A 58 3.39 -3.44 14.69
N GLN A 59 3.61 -4.73 14.36
CA GLN A 59 4.18 -5.72 15.28
C GLN A 59 5.69 -5.52 15.47
N ASN A 60 6.43 -5.23 14.41
CA ASN A 60 7.87 -5.00 14.46
C ASN A 60 8.19 -3.67 15.18
N GLU A 61 7.36 -2.63 15.03
CA GLU A 61 7.39 -1.42 15.87
C GLU A 61 7.16 -1.75 17.36
N GLN A 62 6.34 -2.77 17.66
CA GLN A 62 6.17 -3.27 19.03
C GLN A 62 7.39 -4.07 19.50
N GLU A 63 8.05 -4.83 18.64
CA GLU A 63 9.30 -5.53 18.96
C GLU A 63 10.45 -4.56 19.29
N TRP A 64 10.51 -3.40 18.63
CA TRP A 64 11.44 -2.32 19.01
C TRP A 64 11.02 -1.54 20.27
N ALA A 65 9.74 -1.60 20.67
CA ALA A 65 9.23 -0.97 21.88
C ALA A 65 9.40 -1.82 23.15
N VAL A 66 9.72 -3.12 23.03
CA VAL A 66 10.04 -4.02 24.16
C VAL A 66 11.51 -4.44 24.17
N ILE A 67 12.42 -3.48 24.31
CA ILE A 67 13.69 -3.74 25.01
C ILE A 67 13.54 -3.19 26.42
N GLY A 68 12.82 -3.90 27.29
CA GLY A 68 12.61 -3.43 28.66
C GLY A 68 11.98 -4.38 29.66
N SER A 69 11.17 -5.35 29.25
CA SER A 69 10.50 -6.18 30.26
C SER A 69 10.02 -7.53 29.73
N SER A 70 10.70 -8.57 30.22
CA SER A 70 10.21 -9.94 30.45
C SER A 70 9.98 -10.84 29.23
N LEU A 71 10.97 -11.70 28.98
CA LEU A 71 10.82 -13.13 28.68
C LEU A 71 9.42 -13.57 28.19
N SER A 72 9.27 -13.80 26.89
CA SER A 72 8.41 -14.87 26.39
C SER A 72 9.18 -15.71 25.39
N VAL A 73 9.47 -16.92 25.83
CA VAL A 73 10.14 -18.00 25.10
C VAL A 73 9.17 -18.47 24.01
N GLY A 74 9.43 -18.09 22.76
CA GLY A 74 8.76 -18.64 21.57
C GLY A 74 9.75 -19.43 20.74
N TYR A 75 9.62 -20.75 20.77
CA TYR A 75 10.44 -21.73 20.07
C TYR A 75 10.66 -21.38 18.58
N LYS A 76 11.92 -21.33 18.14
CA LYS A 76 12.28 -21.51 16.73
C LYS A 76 12.66 -22.98 16.55
N PRO A 77 11.89 -23.82 15.84
CA PRO A 77 12.46 -25.06 15.34
C PRO A 77 13.47 -24.71 14.25
N ASP A 78 14.74 -25.01 14.55
CA ASP A 78 15.77 -25.25 13.55
C ASP A 78 15.26 -26.35 12.59
N THR A 79 15.12 -26.01 11.32
CA THR A 79 15.24 -26.99 10.24
C THR A 79 15.79 -26.25 9.04
N GLY A 80 17.09 -26.46 8.79
CA GLY A 80 17.72 -26.08 7.55
C GLY A 80 17.07 -26.77 6.35
N SER A 81 16.67 -25.97 5.36
CA SER A 81 16.69 -26.36 3.96
C SER A 81 16.59 -25.09 3.12
N GLY A 82 17.63 -24.84 2.31
CA GLY A 82 17.67 -23.75 1.35
C GLY A 82 16.57 -23.92 0.31
N SER A 83 15.49 -23.18 0.51
CA SER A 83 14.51 -22.86 -0.51
C SER A 83 14.32 -21.36 -0.40
N ASP A 84 14.97 -20.60 -1.30
CA ASP A 84 14.75 -19.17 -1.52
C ASP A 84 13.32 -18.94 -2.08
N VAL A 85 12.31 -19.48 -1.41
CA VAL A 85 10.92 -19.13 -1.66
C VAL A 85 10.66 -17.86 -0.86
N PRO A 86 10.45 -16.71 -1.53
CA PRO A 86 10.15 -15.48 -0.81
C PRO A 86 8.92 -15.74 0.05
N THR A 87 8.96 -15.28 1.30
CA THR A 87 7.76 -15.28 2.15
C THR A 87 6.63 -14.58 1.39
N LYS A 88 5.39 -14.96 1.69
CA LYS A 88 4.20 -14.33 1.10
C LYS A 88 4.25 -12.80 1.23
N GLU A 89 4.83 -12.32 2.33
CA GLU A 89 5.07 -10.91 2.63
C GLU A 89 6.09 -10.27 1.67
N GLU A 90 7.24 -10.90 1.44
CA GLU A 90 8.27 -10.44 0.50
C GLU A 90 7.73 -10.41 -0.94
N ALA A 91 6.96 -11.41 -1.33
CA ALA A 91 6.32 -11.46 -2.64
C ALA A 91 5.33 -10.29 -2.82
N ARG A 92 4.68 -9.86 -1.73
CA ARG A 92 3.67 -8.80 -1.76
C ARG A 92 4.24 -7.39 -1.61
N ARG A 93 5.41 -7.23 -1.00
CA ARG A 93 6.15 -5.94 -0.94
C ARG A 93 6.43 -5.36 -2.33
N LYS A 94 6.56 -6.20 -3.35
CA LYS A 94 6.72 -5.77 -4.76
C LYS A 94 5.56 -4.90 -5.26
N TYR A 95 4.37 -5.02 -4.67
CA TYR A 95 3.19 -4.25 -5.08
C TYR A 95 3.00 -2.96 -4.28
N ASN A 96 3.89 -2.67 -3.32
CA ASN A 96 3.82 -1.41 -2.60
C ASN A 96 4.04 -0.25 -3.56
N ILE A 97 3.19 0.77 -3.41
CA ILE A 97 3.25 2.00 -4.18
C ILE A 97 3.74 3.07 -3.23
N SER A 98 4.74 3.85 -3.63
CA SER A 98 5.16 5.07 -2.93
C SER A 98 5.79 6.01 -3.94
N PHE A 99 5.23 7.21 -4.08
CA PHE A 99 5.74 8.26 -4.95
C PHE A 99 5.30 9.64 -4.47
N ASP A 100 6.06 10.68 -4.80
CA ASP A 100 5.68 12.07 -4.53
C ASP A 100 4.56 12.48 -5.49
N ILE A 101 3.54 13.17 -4.99
CA ILE A 101 2.42 13.65 -5.80
C ILE A 101 2.89 14.52 -6.98
N LEU A 102 3.99 15.25 -6.83
CA LEU A 102 4.59 16.08 -7.87
C LEU A 102 5.17 15.25 -9.01
N ASP A 103 5.50 13.97 -8.81
CA ASP A 103 5.93 13.06 -9.87
C ASP A 103 4.75 12.46 -10.65
N LEU A 104 3.52 12.69 -10.21
CA LEU A 104 2.35 12.24 -10.92
C LEU A 104 2.18 13.02 -12.23
N LYS A 105 2.19 12.29 -13.36
CA LYS A 105 1.91 12.86 -14.68
C LYS A 105 0.43 12.83 -15.02
N SER A 106 -0.21 11.69 -14.76
CA SER A 106 -1.63 11.50 -15.02
C SER A 106 -2.16 10.31 -14.24
N PHE A 107 -3.48 10.20 -14.13
CA PHE A 107 -4.13 9.02 -13.60
C PHE A 107 -5.26 8.58 -14.53
N LYS A 108 -5.51 7.27 -14.61
CA LYS A 108 -6.67 6.69 -15.28
C LYS A 108 -7.68 6.25 -14.23
N ARG A 109 -8.96 6.48 -14.47
CA ARG A 109 -10.06 6.00 -13.62
C ARG A 109 -11.18 5.43 -14.48
N ASN A 110 -11.91 4.42 -13.98
CA ASN A 110 -13.22 4.08 -14.54
C ASN A 110 -14.33 4.87 -13.83
N ALA A 111 -15.49 5.00 -14.49
CA ALA A 111 -16.68 5.54 -13.85
C ALA A 111 -17.28 4.48 -12.89
N PRO A 112 -17.73 4.86 -11.68
CA PRO A 112 -18.25 3.95 -10.66
C PRO A 112 -19.62 3.35 -10.97
N ASN A 113 -19.98 3.19 -12.25
CA ASN A 113 -21.34 2.82 -12.69
C ASN A 113 -21.82 1.45 -12.15
N HIS A 114 -20.93 0.62 -11.59
CA HIS A 114 -21.25 -0.73 -11.09
C HIS A 114 -20.75 -1.02 -9.66
N GLY A 115 -20.56 0.02 -8.83
CA GLY A 115 -20.27 -0.16 -7.39
C GLY A 115 -18.81 -0.36 -7.01
N TRP A 116 -17.89 -0.37 -7.98
CA TRP A 116 -16.44 -0.38 -7.77
C TRP A 116 -15.78 0.62 -8.70
N ALA A 117 -14.73 1.28 -8.22
CA ALA A 117 -13.92 2.20 -8.99
C ALA A 117 -12.47 1.74 -8.95
N TYR A 118 -11.72 1.91 -10.03
CA TYR A 118 -10.27 1.75 -10.00
C TYR A 118 -9.54 3.03 -10.39
N VAL A 119 -8.33 3.20 -9.86
CA VAL A 119 -7.40 4.26 -10.23
C VAL A 119 -6.05 3.65 -10.58
N ILE A 120 -5.47 4.09 -11.70
CA ILE A 120 -4.12 3.73 -12.14
C ILE A 120 -3.28 5.00 -12.18
N PHE A 121 -2.11 4.98 -11.55
CA PHE A 121 -1.18 6.09 -11.54
C PHE A 121 -0.10 5.94 -12.60
N ILE A 122 0.19 7.04 -13.29
CA ILE A 122 1.24 7.13 -14.30
C ILE A 122 2.13 8.31 -13.93
N LEU A 123 3.40 8.02 -13.66
CA LEU A 123 4.40 9.00 -13.27
C LEU A 123 5.04 9.70 -14.48
N LYS A 124 5.78 10.78 -14.22
CA LYS A 124 6.48 11.58 -15.23
C LYS A 124 7.60 10.82 -15.94
N ASP A 125 8.27 9.91 -15.23
CA ASP A 125 9.31 9.01 -15.77
C ASP A 125 8.73 7.88 -16.65
N GLY A 126 7.40 7.74 -16.68
CA GLY A 126 6.70 6.71 -17.46
C GLY A 126 6.33 5.47 -16.64
N THR A 127 6.74 5.39 -15.37
CA THR A 127 6.30 4.30 -14.47
C THR A 127 4.78 4.28 -14.36
N THR A 128 4.20 3.10 -14.57
CA THR A 128 2.75 2.86 -14.45
C THR A 128 2.51 1.83 -13.35
N TYR A 129 1.80 2.24 -12.31
CA TYR A 129 1.50 1.37 -11.16
C TYR A 129 0.29 0.45 -11.44
N PRO A 130 0.15 -0.65 -10.69
CA PRO A 130 -1.04 -1.49 -10.77
C PRO A 130 -2.32 -0.71 -10.40
N ALA A 131 -3.46 -1.22 -10.87
CA ALA A 131 -4.76 -0.62 -10.61
C ALA A 131 -5.17 -0.80 -9.14
N LEU A 132 -5.44 0.32 -8.47
CA LEU A 132 -6.02 0.35 -7.13
C LEU A 132 -7.54 0.31 -7.23
N HIS A 133 -8.14 -0.76 -6.73
CA HIS A 133 -9.58 -0.99 -6.75
C HIS A 133 -10.23 -0.59 -5.42
N PHE A 134 -11.22 0.29 -5.50
CA PHE A 134 -11.98 0.83 -4.39
C PHE A 134 -13.36 0.16 -4.37
N HIS A 135 -13.52 -0.86 -3.53
CA HIS A 135 -14.79 -1.59 -3.40
C HIS A 135 -15.75 -0.91 -2.41
N SER A 136 -15.20 -0.18 -1.43
CA SER A 136 -15.98 0.53 -0.41
C SER A 136 -16.09 2.04 -0.69
N GLY A 137 -15.92 2.46 -1.96
CA GLY A 137 -15.87 3.87 -2.35
C GLY A 137 -14.62 4.61 -1.87
N GLY A 138 -14.65 5.95 -1.86
CA GLY A 138 -13.53 6.80 -1.40
C GLY A 138 -12.59 7.31 -2.51
N SER A 139 -12.59 6.68 -3.69
CA SER A 139 -11.77 7.13 -4.84
C SER A 139 -12.03 8.59 -5.23
N LYS A 140 -13.29 9.05 -5.18
CA LYS A 140 -13.64 10.46 -5.46
C LYS A 140 -13.06 11.43 -4.43
N ALA A 141 -13.06 11.08 -3.15
CA ALA A 141 -12.51 11.93 -2.09
C ALA A 141 -10.99 12.06 -2.25
N MET A 142 -10.33 10.93 -2.51
CA MET A 142 -8.90 10.88 -2.79
C MET A 142 -8.54 11.72 -4.02
N LEU A 143 -9.23 11.55 -5.15
CA LEU A 143 -8.97 12.34 -6.35
C LEU A 143 -9.26 13.84 -6.17
N GLN A 144 -10.25 14.20 -5.36
CA GLN A 144 -10.48 15.60 -4.99
C GLN A 144 -9.33 16.16 -4.16
N PHE A 145 -8.74 15.36 -3.26
CA PHE A 145 -7.55 15.75 -2.53
C PHE A 145 -6.38 15.98 -3.49
N LEU A 146 -6.10 15.03 -4.38
CA LEU A 146 -5.05 15.18 -5.40
C LEU A 146 -5.24 16.45 -6.24
N GLY A 147 -6.46 16.72 -6.70
CA GLY A 147 -6.76 17.90 -7.50
C GLY A 147 -6.49 19.23 -6.77
N LYS A 148 -6.77 19.28 -5.47
CA LYS A 148 -6.47 20.45 -4.62
C LYS A 148 -4.97 20.65 -4.44
N THR A 149 -4.23 19.58 -4.20
CA THR A 149 -2.79 19.64 -3.96
C THR A 149 -2.01 19.94 -5.24
N LEU A 150 -2.46 19.42 -6.38
CA LEU A 150 -1.77 19.58 -7.66
C LEU A 150 -2.05 20.91 -8.38
N HIS A 151 -3.00 21.74 -7.91
CA HIS A 151 -3.38 23.01 -8.55
C HIS A 151 -3.43 22.89 -10.08
N ILE A 152 -4.10 21.85 -10.58
CA ILE A 152 -4.31 21.69 -12.03
C ILE A 152 -5.36 22.72 -12.42
N GLN A 153 -4.90 23.88 -12.92
CA GLN A 153 -5.75 24.90 -13.55
C GLN A 153 -6.32 24.42 -14.88
#